data_AF-A0A833CBH2-F1
#
_entry.id   AF-A0A833CBH2-F1
#
_cell.length_a   1.000
_cell.length_b   1.000
_cell.length_c   1.000
_cell.angle_alpha   90.00
_cell.angle_beta   90.00
_cell.angle_gamma   90.00
#
_symmetry.space_group_name_H-M   'P 1'
#
loop_
_entity.id
_entity.type
_entity.pdbx_description
1 polymer ?
#
loop_
_entity_poly.entity_id
_entity_poly.type
_entity_poly.pdbx_seq_one_letter_code
_entity_poly.pdbx_strand_id
1 'polypeptide(L)'
;MELFMKRLLLERTDINRLHDMGLLIVCGGQSTRMGRDKAALPWQEGTLLTSLMIRARSFAFSHIVIAGNQPVDLRTLPGELYAMHPLSDRSGRVRLTEEELTAVEPHQIHRLEWVVEEERTLSIYLTADQGEPCGPLGGLAAGLSEGPCDAYLAVSVDMPLFDNFDFGDVTKLRTRLGQKAVDCIVPTINGRLEPLGALYSTRCLPVIIKLLRKGERRLRAIYDHCETEYVDVTDKAYAYKNINTYNEYKAIRALFYNSTRKKPVISVVAKQSKTGKTEVSTRLIDALQKLGYEVGYVKSDGHGFTMDTEGTDTWKADKAGAKAVAIAGPEGYAILSHTGQKTDLMTLAEQLPVDIAVLETRSRGVEPIIEVVTDYPADFENCITPVDNLLSVVYMNGNSDTEYLKVDNESVAASESSEASSKQNSQAVNGVAVYSLADIESLAKWLVTEVFFN
;
A
#
# COMPACT_ATOMS: atom_id res chain seq x y z
N MET A 1 -29.23 28.36 -43.63
CA MET A 1 -29.08 29.73 -43.08
C MET A 1 -30.18 29.92 -42.05
N GLU A 2 -29.94 29.45 -40.83
CA GLU A 2 -29.29 30.26 -39.79
C GLU A 2 -30.09 31.50 -39.44
N LEU A 3 -30.90 31.38 -38.41
CA LEU A 3 -30.96 32.39 -37.36
C LEU A 3 -31.39 31.69 -36.07
N PHE A 4 -30.37 31.03 -35.51
CA PHE A 4 -30.11 30.81 -34.10
C PHE A 4 -31.26 31.20 -33.16
N MET A 5 -31.87 30.17 -32.58
CA MET A 5 -32.55 30.23 -31.29
C MET A 5 -31.66 30.96 -30.27
N LYS A 6 -31.90 32.26 -30.10
CA LYS A 6 -31.62 33.01 -28.87
C LYS A 6 -32.50 32.44 -27.76
N ARG A 7 -32.21 31.22 -27.32
CA ARG A 7 -32.77 30.65 -26.11
C ARG A 7 -31.69 30.71 -25.05
N LEU A 8 -31.69 31.84 -24.34
CA LEU A 8 -31.27 31.98 -22.95
C LEU A 8 -30.31 30.87 -22.45
N LEU A 9 -29.03 30.97 -22.80
CA LEU A 9 -27.93 30.40 -22.00
C LEU A 9 -27.44 31.50 -21.04
N LEU A 10 -28.41 32.06 -20.31
CA LEU A 10 -28.21 33.06 -19.27
C LEU A 10 -28.77 32.49 -17.96
N GLU A 11 -28.40 31.24 -17.67
CA GLU A 11 -28.58 30.56 -16.39
C GLU A 11 -27.49 29.47 -16.30
N ARG A 12 -26.43 29.77 -15.51
CA ARG A 12 -25.33 28.92 -14.97
C ARG A 12 -23.87 29.31 -15.29
N THR A 13 -23.59 30.51 -15.79
CA THR A 13 -22.19 31.00 -15.88
C THR A 13 -21.59 31.48 -14.55
N ASP A 14 -22.35 31.57 -13.45
CA ASP A 14 -21.85 32.03 -12.14
C ASP A 14 -21.83 30.95 -11.04
N ILE A 15 -22.30 29.73 -11.31
CA ILE A 15 -22.25 28.61 -10.33
C ILE A 15 -21.14 27.60 -10.63
N ASN A 16 -20.64 27.56 -11.88
CA ASN A 16 -19.53 26.68 -12.28
C ASN A 16 -18.13 27.32 -12.16
N ARG A 17 -18.02 28.56 -11.66
CA ARG A 17 -16.72 29.22 -11.37
C ARG A 17 -16.29 29.07 -9.90
N LEU A 18 -17.06 28.36 -9.08
CA LEU A 18 -16.75 28.09 -7.68
C LEU A 18 -15.88 26.82 -7.57
N HIS A 19 -14.58 27.00 -7.82
CA HIS A 19 -13.45 26.14 -7.47
C HIS A 19 -13.46 24.70 -8.02
N ASP A 20 -12.88 24.54 -9.20
CA ASP A 20 -12.35 23.28 -9.70
C ASP A 20 -11.31 22.75 -8.69
N MET A 21 -11.52 21.55 -8.13
CA MET A 21 -10.56 20.93 -7.21
C MET A 21 -9.56 20.13 -8.03
N GLY A 22 -8.27 20.29 -7.71
CA GLY A 22 -7.20 19.46 -8.24
C GLY A 22 -6.75 18.40 -7.23
N LEU A 23 -6.10 17.35 -7.74
CA LEU A 23 -5.31 16.44 -6.92
C LEU A 23 -3.84 16.83 -7.07
N LEU A 24 -3.12 16.96 -5.96
CA LEU A 24 -1.68 17.20 -5.95
C LEU A 24 -1.00 15.99 -5.32
N ILE A 25 -0.30 15.22 -6.13
CA ILE A 25 0.47 14.05 -5.69
C ILE A 25 1.90 14.50 -5.39
N VAL A 26 2.32 14.39 -4.14
CA VAL A 26 3.69 14.67 -3.71
C VAL A 26 4.51 13.38 -3.78
N CYS A 27 5.47 13.34 -4.70
CA CYS A 27 6.39 12.23 -4.94
C CYS A 27 7.78 12.46 -4.30
N GLY A 28 7.88 13.37 -3.32
CA GLY A 28 9.15 13.86 -2.79
C GLY A 28 9.76 13.04 -1.64
N GLY A 29 11.06 12.73 -1.76
CA GLY A 29 11.91 12.18 -0.71
C GLY A 29 13.10 11.43 -1.30
N GLN A 30 14.30 11.55 -0.72
CA GLN A 30 15.47 10.78 -1.19
C GLN A 30 15.31 9.25 -0.98
N SER A 31 14.23 8.82 -0.32
CA SER A 31 13.96 7.41 -0.01
C SER A 31 15.15 6.67 0.58
N THR A 32 15.98 7.39 1.36
CA THR A 32 17.29 6.91 1.85
C THR A 32 17.18 5.65 2.70
N ARG A 33 16.04 5.48 3.40
CA ARG A 33 15.75 4.29 4.21
C ARG A 33 15.30 3.07 3.41
N MET A 34 14.82 3.25 2.17
CA MET A 34 14.39 2.17 1.29
C MET A 34 15.38 1.86 0.17
N GLY A 35 16.29 2.79 -0.15
CA GLY A 35 17.28 2.63 -1.22
C GLY A 35 16.69 2.59 -2.64
N ARG A 36 15.37 2.76 -2.78
CA ARG A 36 14.61 2.79 -4.03
C ARG A 36 13.58 3.91 -3.98
N ASP A 37 13.23 4.50 -5.13
CA ASP A 37 12.16 5.48 -5.23
C ASP A 37 10.80 4.86 -4.86
N LYS A 38 10.08 5.47 -3.91
CA LYS A 38 8.75 5.00 -3.50
C LYS A 38 7.76 5.02 -4.65
N ALA A 39 7.78 6.06 -5.49
CA ALA A 39 6.80 6.23 -6.57
C ALA A 39 6.82 5.05 -7.55
N ALA A 40 8.00 4.44 -7.76
CA ALA A 40 8.23 3.31 -8.64
C ALA A 40 8.08 1.93 -7.97
N LEU A 41 7.79 1.86 -6.66
CA LEU A 41 7.60 0.58 -5.99
C LEU A 41 6.40 -0.16 -6.60
N PRO A 42 6.54 -1.46 -6.92
CA PRO A 42 5.43 -2.26 -7.42
C PRO A 42 4.22 -2.20 -6.49
N TRP A 43 3.03 -2.04 -7.05
CA TRP A 43 1.79 -2.06 -6.28
C TRP A 43 0.65 -2.52 -7.18
N GLN A 44 0.04 -3.65 -6.84
CA GLN A 44 -0.94 -4.33 -7.70
C GLN A 44 -0.35 -4.57 -9.11
N GLU A 45 -1.04 -4.12 -10.17
CA GLU A 45 -0.63 -4.27 -11.57
C GLU A 45 0.33 -3.16 -12.06
N GLY A 46 0.73 -2.23 -11.19
CA GLY A 46 1.59 -1.09 -11.56
C GLY A 46 2.55 -0.71 -10.43
N THR A 47 2.65 0.59 -10.17
CA THR A 47 3.43 1.16 -9.07
C THR A 47 2.55 1.91 -8.07
N LEU A 48 3.12 2.33 -6.93
CA LEU A 48 2.43 3.21 -5.98
C LEU A 48 1.88 4.47 -6.66
N LEU A 49 2.67 5.11 -7.54
CA LEU A 49 2.24 6.28 -8.30
C LEU A 49 1.11 5.96 -9.27
N THR A 50 1.27 4.93 -10.12
CA THR A 50 0.22 4.61 -11.10
C THR A 50 -1.07 4.20 -10.43
N SER A 51 -1.00 3.47 -9.30
CA SER A 51 -2.19 3.06 -8.57
C SER A 51 -2.94 4.27 -8.00
N LEU A 52 -2.24 5.24 -7.41
CA LEU A 52 -2.84 6.48 -6.92
C LEU A 52 -3.49 7.27 -8.08
N MET A 53 -2.82 7.37 -9.22
CA MET A 53 -3.35 8.01 -10.42
C MET A 53 -4.60 7.32 -10.98
N ILE A 54 -4.59 5.97 -11.05
CA ILE A 54 -5.73 5.18 -11.53
C ILE A 54 -6.93 5.38 -10.60
N ARG A 55 -6.73 5.34 -9.27
CA ARG A 55 -7.81 5.61 -8.30
C ARG A 55 -8.38 7.01 -8.48
N ALA A 56 -7.53 8.02 -8.73
CA ALA A 56 -7.96 9.40 -8.93
C ALA A 56 -8.90 9.58 -10.14
N ARG A 57 -8.86 8.68 -11.14
CA ARG A 57 -9.76 8.74 -12.33
C ARG A 57 -11.23 8.66 -11.94
N SER A 58 -11.55 7.90 -10.90
CA SER A 58 -12.91 7.70 -10.42
C SER A 58 -13.47 8.91 -9.65
N PHE A 59 -12.67 9.97 -9.46
CA PHE A 59 -13.04 11.16 -8.69
C PHE A 59 -13.24 12.39 -9.57
N ALA A 60 -13.99 13.37 -9.05
CA ALA A 60 -14.33 14.61 -9.74
C ALA A 60 -13.19 15.65 -9.73
N PHE A 61 -11.93 15.23 -9.82
CA PHE A 61 -10.79 16.14 -9.97
C PHE A 61 -10.74 16.74 -11.38
N SER A 62 -10.57 18.05 -11.48
CA SER A 62 -10.42 18.72 -12.78
C SER A 62 -9.01 18.50 -13.37
N HIS A 63 -8.00 18.42 -12.51
CA HIS A 63 -6.59 18.31 -12.88
C HIS A 63 -5.82 17.47 -11.85
N ILE A 64 -4.75 16.80 -12.30
CA ILE A 64 -3.75 16.18 -11.41
C ILE A 64 -2.43 16.92 -11.58
N VAL A 65 -1.78 17.26 -10.48
CA VAL A 65 -0.41 17.76 -10.47
C VAL A 65 0.45 16.73 -9.73
N ILE A 66 1.55 16.28 -10.35
CA ILE A 66 2.51 15.36 -9.75
C ILE A 66 3.79 16.15 -9.52
N ALA A 67 4.16 16.33 -8.25
CA ALA A 67 5.28 17.15 -7.82
C ALA A 67 6.36 16.28 -7.15
N GLY A 68 7.56 16.26 -7.72
CA GLY A 68 8.71 15.51 -7.20
C GLY A 68 9.92 16.40 -6.89
N ASN A 69 10.91 15.83 -6.20
CA ASN A 69 12.23 16.48 -6.04
C ASN A 69 13.04 16.51 -7.34
N GLN A 70 12.66 15.63 -8.27
CA GLN A 70 13.22 15.44 -9.59
C GLN A 70 12.03 15.25 -10.54
N PRO A 71 12.23 15.47 -11.85
CA PRO A 71 11.21 15.19 -12.84
C PRO A 71 10.78 13.72 -12.73
N VAL A 72 9.47 13.50 -12.81
CA VAL A 72 8.91 12.14 -12.76
C VAL A 72 9.35 11.38 -14.00
N ASP A 73 9.89 10.17 -13.81
CA ASP A 73 10.19 9.28 -14.92
C ASP A 73 8.89 8.88 -15.63
N LEU A 74 8.71 9.34 -16.87
CA LEU A 74 7.52 9.12 -17.69
C LEU A 74 7.20 7.64 -17.89
N ARG A 75 8.19 6.75 -17.82
CA ARG A 75 8.02 5.30 -17.96
C ARG A 75 7.28 4.69 -16.77
N THR A 76 7.23 5.40 -15.64
CA THR A 76 6.50 5.00 -14.45
C THR A 76 5.03 5.41 -14.50
N LEU A 77 4.59 6.13 -15.53
CA LEU A 77 3.18 6.49 -15.72
C LEU A 77 2.39 5.32 -16.33
N PRO A 78 1.05 5.29 -16.16
CA PRO A 78 0.20 4.30 -16.82
C PRO A 78 0.47 4.20 -18.33
N GLY A 79 0.50 2.98 -18.88
CA GLY A 79 0.97 2.72 -20.25
C GLY A 79 0.26 3.54 -21.33
N GLU A 80 -1.03 3.84 -21.14
CA GLU A 80 -1.80 4.72 -22.03
C GLU A 80 -1.32 6.18 -22.00
N LEU A 81 -0.93 6.69 -20.83
CA LEU A 81 -0.35 8.03 -20.69
C LEU A 81 1.06 8.12 -21.28
N TYR A 82 1.87 7.08 -21.05
CA TYR A 82 3.18 6.98 -21.67
C TYR A 82 3.04 6.98 -23.21
N ALA A 83 2.12 6.19 -23.77
CA ALA A 83 1.87 6.10 -25.21
C ALA A 83 1.25 7.35 -25.86
N MET A 84 0.70 8.29 -25.07
CA MET A 84 0.20 9.58 -25.56
C MET A 84 1.26 10.69 -25.48
N HIS A 85 2.38 10.47 -24.79
CA HIS A 85 3.43 11.49 -24.67
C HIS A 85 4.03 11.80 -26.06
N PRO A 86 4.30 13.07 -26.42
CA PRO A 86 4.93 13.45 -27.69
C PRO A 86 6.29 12.79 -27.98
N LEU A 87 6.88 12.17 -26.98
CA LEU A 87 8.16 11.45 -27.04
C LEU A 87 7.98 9.94 -27.14
N SER A 88 6.75 9.43 -27.05
CA SER A 88 6.46 8.03 -27.36
C SER A 88 6.22 7.88 -28.85
N ASP A 89 6.71 6.78 -29.44
CA ASP A 89 6.34 6.46 -30.81
C ASP A 89 4.85 6.09 -30.83
N ARG A 90 4.11 6.45 -31.90
CA ARG A 90 2.64 6.27 -32.00
C ARG A 90 2.14 4.82 -31.85
N SER A 91 3.04 3.86 -31.64
CA SER A 91 2.76 2.45 -31.38
C SER A 91 2.89 2.06 -29.90
N GLY A 92 3.37 2.96 -29.02
CA GLY A 92 3.56 2.72 -27.59
C GLY A 92 4.59 1.62 -27.28
N ARG A 93 5.40 1.22 -28.26
CA ARG A 93 6.28 0.02 -28.18
C ARG A 93 7.75 0.37 -28.06
N VAL A 94 8.18 1.57 -28.45
CA VAL A 94 9.58 1.97 -28.32
C VAL A 94 9.78 2.74 -27.01
N ARG A 95 10.58 2.16 -26.12
CA ARG A 95 11.15 2.87 -24.97
C ARG A 95 12.11 3.91 -25.50
N LEU A 96 11.92 5.18 -25.13
CA LEU A 96 12.97 6.19 -25.31
C LEU A 96 14.28 5.66 -24.73
N THR A 97 15.37 5.87 -25.44
CA THR A 97 16.70 5.60 -24.90
C THR A 97 16.97 6.51 -23.70
N GLU A 98 17.86 6.09 -22.80
CA GLU A 98 18.29 6.93 -21.66
C GLU A 98 18.83 8.29 -22.16
N GLU A 99 19.50 8.32 -23.32
CA GLU A 99 20.02 9.53 -23.95
C GLU A 99 18.89 10.48 -24.42
N GLU A 100 17.83 9.95 -25.05
CA GLU A 100 16.68 10.75 -25.49
C GLU A 100 15.86 11.29 -24.31
N LEU A 101 15.72 10.52 -23.23
CA LEU A 101 15.08 10.98 -21.99
C LEU A 101 15.90 12.07 -21.30
N THR A 102 17.23 11.95 -21.30
CA THR A 102 18.13 12.95 -20.70
C THR A 102 18.14 14.27 -21.49
N ALA A 103 17.81 14.23 -22.79
CA ALA A 103 17.69 15.41 -23.64
C ALA A 103 16.36 16.18 -23.47
N VAL A 104 15.37 15.58 -22.80
CA VAL A 104 14.15 16.28 -22.38
C VAL A 104 14.54 17.21 -21.24
N GLU A 105 14.30 18.51 -21.39
CA GLU A 105 14.65 19.44 -20.31
C GLU A 105 13.86 19.10 -19.04
N PRO A 106 14.53 18.64 -17.96
CA PRO A 106 13.85 18.14 -16.76
C PRO A 106 12.96 19.19 -16.07
N HIS A 107 13.17 20.47 -16.38
CA HIS A 107 12.48 21.59 -15.75
C HIS A 107 11.26 22.09 -16.54
N GLN A 108 10.95 21.49 -17.69
CA GLN A 108 9.73 21.84 -18.42
C GLN A 108 8.52 21.10 -17.82
N ILE A 109 7.46 21.86 -17.57
CA ILE A 109 6.19 21.29 -17.11
C ILE A 109 5.60 20.49 -18.26
N HIS A 110 5.47 19.18 -18.06
CA HIS A 110 4.81 18.32 -19.03
C HIS A 110 3.31 18.31 -18.75
N ARG A 111 2.52 18.73 -19.73
CA ARG A 111 1.07 18.60 -19.71
C ARG A 111 0.64 17.39 -20.54
N LEU A 112 -0.06 16.46 -19.90
CA LEU A 112 -0.66 15.29 -20.54
C LEU A 112 -2.17 15.38 -20.44
N GLU A 113 -2.87 14.84 -21.43
CA GLU A 113 -4.32 14.74 -21.43
C GLU A 113 -4.69 13.27 -21.29
N TRP A 114 -5.41 12.92 -20.22
CA TRP A 114 -5.89 11.57 -19.98
C TRP A 114 -7.36 11.46 -20.32
N VAL A 115 -7.69 10.70 -21.37
CA VAL A 115 -9.10 10.40 -21.67
C VAL A 115 -9.59 9.33 -20.70
N VAL A 116 -10.52 9.72 -19.83
CA VAL A 116 -11.23 8.86 -18.87
C VAL A 116 -12.57 8.43 -19.51
N GLU A 117 -13.22 7.40 -18.95
CA GLU A 117 -14.52 6.90 -19.40
C GLU A 117 -15.54 8.07 -19.60
N GLU A 118 -16.42 7.94 -20.61
CA GLU A 118 -17.43 8.95 -20.99
C GLU A 118 -16.89 10.30 -21.55
N GLU A 119 -15.77 10.28 -22.30
CA GLU A 119 -15.15 11.45 -22.96
C GLU A 119 -14.65 12.57 -22.00
N ARG A 120 -14.55 12.29 -20.70
CA ARG A 120 -13.94 13.22 -19.76
C ARG A 120 -12.42 13.22 -19.92
N THR A 121 -11.83 14.37 -20.22
CA THR A 121 -10.37 14.53 -20.24
C THR A 121 -9.88 15.09 -18.91
N LEU A 122 -8.86 14.45 -18.34
CA LEU A 122 -8.16 14.89 -17.13
C LEU A 122 -6.76 15.37 -17.52
N SER A 123 -6.45 16.64 -17.27
CA SER A 123 -5.11 17.14 -17.56
C SER A 123 -4.17 16.87 -16.39
N ILE A 124 -2.98 16.36 -16.72
CA ILE A 124 -1.94 15.97 -15.76
C ILE A 124 -0.74 16.88 -15.97
N TYR A 125 -0.25 17.48 -14.89
CA TYR A 125 0.93 18.33 -14.86
C TYR A 125 2.03 17.63 -14.11
N LEU A 126 3.17 17.43 -14.75
CA LEU A 126 4.38 16.93 -14.10
C LEU A 126 5.27 18.12 -13.79
N THR A 127 5.63 18.27 -12.51
CA THR A 127 6.48 19.35 -12.03
C THR A 127 7.52 18.82 -11.05
N ALA A 128 8.61 19.56 -10.92
CA ALA A 128 9.68 19.28 -9.99
C ALA A 128 10.07 20.55 -9.21
N ASP A 129 10.72 20.36 -8.07
CA ASP A 129 11.32 21.46 -7.31
C ASP A 129 12.24 22.30 -8.20
N GLN A 130 12.06 23.62 -8.17
CA GLN A 130 12.94 24.56 -8.86
C GLN A 130 14.20 24.78 -8.02
N GLY A 131 15.28 24.07 -8.35
CA GLY A 131 16.56 24.14 -7.64
C GLY A 131 16.83 22.96 -6.70
N GLU A 132 17.46 23.20 -5.56
CA GLU A 132 17.76 22.12 -4.60
C GLU A 132 16.48 21.57 -3.95
N PRO A 133 16.34 20.24 -3.79
CA PRO A 133 15.17 19.62 -3.18
C PRO A 133 14.81 20.24 -1.83
N CYS A 134 13.55 20.67 -1.70
CA CYS A 134 13.03 21.44 -0.58
C CYS A 134 12.12 20.65 0.37
N GLY A 135 12.19 19.32 0.32
CA GLY A 135 11.35 18.44 1.12
C GLY A 135 9.87 18.55 0.74
N PRO A 136 8.95 17.97 1.53
CA PRO A 136 7.53 17.95 1.20
C PRO A 136 6.90 19.35 1.03
N LEU A 137 7.43 20.36 1.74
CA LEU A 137 6.99 21.75 1.58
C LEU A 137 7.34 22.32 0.19
N GLY A 138 8.50 21.93 -0.35
CA GLY A 138 8.92 22.26 -1.72
C GLY A 138 7.98 21.66 -2.77
N GLY A 139 7.72 20.36 -2.66
CA GLY A 139 6.80 19.65 -3.56
C GLY A 139 5.39 20.23 -3.52
N LEU A 140 4.88 20.60 -2.34
CA LEU A 140 3.61 21.32 -2.22
C LEU A 140 3.65 22.68 -2.93
N ALA A 141 4.73 23.45 -2.77
CA ALA A 141 4.90 24.75 -3.42
C ALA A 141 4.92 24.62 -4.96
N ALA A 142 5.70 23.68 -5.48
CA ALA A 142 5.79 23.41 -6.92
C ALA A 142 4.41 23.00 -7.47
N GLY A 143 3.71 22.10 -6.79
CA GLY A 143 2.39 21.66 -7.23
C GLY A 143 1.32 22.77 -7.20
N LEU A 144 1.32 23.61 -6.15
CA LEU A 144 0.39 24.75 -6.06
C LEU A 144 0.72 25.89 -7.04
N SER A 145 1.97 26.01 -7.49
CA SER A 145 2.40 27.04 -8.45
C SER A 145 1.95 26.73 -9.88
N GLU A 146 2.04 25.45 -10.28
CA GLU A 146 1.78 25.05 -11.66
C GLU A 146 0.34 24.59 -11.91
N GLY A 147 -0.37 24.29 -10.84
CA GLY A 147 -1.73 23.83 -10.89
C GLY A 147 -2.75 24.93 -11.25
N PRO A 148 -3.71 24.69 -12.17
CA PRO A 148 -4.71 25.68 -12.55
C PRO A 148 -5.89 25.81 -11.57
N CYS A 149 -5.96 25.00 -10.52
CA CYS A 149 -7.07 24.95 -9.57
C CYS A 149 -6.85 25.91 -8.39
N ASP A 150 -7.93 26.41 -7.79
CA ASP A 150 -7.84 27.27 -6.60
C ASP A 150 -7.55 26.50 -5.31
N ALA A 151 -7.79 25.19 -5.33
CA ALA A 151 -7.59 24.29 -4.20
C ALA A 151 -7.20 22.89 -4.66
N TYR A 152 -6.36 22.25 -3.85
CA TYR A 152 -5.81 20.94 -4.09
C TYR A 152 -6.02 20.02 -2.89
N LEU A 153 -6.44 18.79 -3.16
CA LEU A 153 -6.20 17.68 -2.23
C LEU A 153 -4.75 17.24 -2.42
N ALA A 154 -3.88 17.55 -1.46
CA ALA A 154 -2.49 17.12 -1.50
C ALA A 154 -2.39 15.73 -0.87
N VAL A 155 -1.82 14.76 -1.58
CA VAL A 155 -1.67 13.36 -1.16
C VAL A 155 -0.23 12.92 -1.39
N SER A 156 0.32 12.16 -0.44
CA SER A 156 1.63 11.54 -0.58
C SER A 156 1.54 10.22 -1.35
N VAL A 157 2.53 9.93 -2.19
CA VAL A 157 2.60 8.64 -2.91
C VAL A 157 2.80 7.43 -1.98
N ASP A 158 3.23 7.65 -0.74
CA ASP A 158 3.45 6.60 0.27
C ASP A 158 2.22 6.22 1.11
N MET A 159 1.04 6.74 0.77
CA MET A 159 -0.26 6.32 1.32
C MET A 159 -1.03 5.44 0.33
N PRO A 160 -0.63 4.17 0.11
CA PRO A 160 -1.28 3.30 -0.87
C PRO A 160 -2.74 2.97 -0.52
N LEU A 161 -3.10 3.03 0.76
CA LEU A 161 -4.43 2.69 1.28
C LEU A 161 -5.38 3.88 1.31
N PHE A 162 -4.91 5.09 0.97
CA PHE A 162 -5.77 6.26 0.81
C PHE A 162 -6.44 6.19 -0.56
N ASP A 163 -7.53 5.42 -0.61
CA ASP A 163 -8.17 4.96 -1.85
C ASP A 163 -9.33 5.85 -2.30
N ASN A 164 -10.16 6.29 -1.35
CA ASN A 164 -11.37 7.04 -1.62
C ASN A 164 -11.16 8.57 -1.62
N PHE A 165 -9.93 9.03 -1.42
CA PHE A 165 -9.60 10.46 -1.31
C PHE A 165 -10.50 11.22 -0.33
N ASP A 166 -11.05 10.50 0.65
CA ASP A 166 -12.10 10.96 1.54
C ASP A 166 -11.57 10.86 2.98
N PHE A 167 -11.51 12.02 3.61
CA PHE A 167 -11.18 12.16 5.03
C PHE A 167 -12.28 12.94 5.76
N GLY A 168 -13.50 12.76 5.28
CA GLY A 168 -14.64 13.63 5.46
C GLY A 168 -15.24 13.90 4.07
N ASP A 169 -16.44 14.45 4.02
CA ASP A 169 -17.08 14.82 2.75
C ASP A 169 -16.25 15.94 2.08
N VAL A 170 -15.22 15.55 1.31
CA VAL A 170 -14.24 16.43 0.68
C VAL A 170 -14.92 17.44 -0.23
N THR A 171 -16.06 17.06 -0.83
CA THR A 171 -16.89 17.98 -1.62
C THR A 171 -17.49 19.08 -0.76
N LYS A 172 -18.04 18.76 0.42
CA LYS A 172 -18.51 19.78 1.39
C LYS A 172 -17.36 20.60 1.96
N LEU A 173 -16.26 19.96 2.36
CA LEU A 173 -15.09 20.63 2.93
C LEU A 173 -14.48 21.63 1.94
N ARG A 174 -14.44 21.29 0.65
CA ARG A 174 -14.02 22.20 -0.43
C ARG A 174 -14.74 23.53 -0.39
N THR A 175 -16.05 23.53 -0.16
CA THR A 175 -16.84 24.77 -0.17
C THR A 175 -16.39 25.75 0.89
N ARG A 176 -15.66 25.29 1.92
CA ARG A 176 -15.15 26.11 3.01
C ARG A 176 -13.80 26.74 2.67
N LEU A 177 -13.01 26.11 1.79
CA LEU A 177 -11.75 26.68 1.30
C LEU A 177 -12.04 27.99 0.59
N GLY A 178 -11.23 29.03 0.84
CA GLY A 178 -11.46 30.31 0.20
C GLY A 178 -12.51 31.17 0.91
N GLN A 179 -13.48 30.57 1.63
CA GLN A 179 -14.56 31.31 2.30
C GLN A 179 -14.08 31.93 3.62
N LYS A 180 -13.94 33.26 3.61
CA LYS A 180 -13.64 34.24 4.68
C LYS A 180 -12.54 33.96 5.73
N ALA A 181 -12.08 32.73 5.99
CA ALA A 181 -10.95 32.44 6.87
C ALA A 181 -10.51 30.96 6.85
N VAL A 182 -10.57 30.20 5.76
CA VAL A 182 -9.97 28.84 5.75
C VAL A 182 -9.11 28.64 4.51
N ASP A 183 -7.84 28.35 4.74
CA ASP A 183 -6.80 28.13 3.72
C ASP A 183 -6.35 26.67 3.69
N CYS A 184 -6.42 25.97 4.82
CA CYS A 184 -6.07 24.56 4.94
C CYS A 184 -7.17 23.79 5.69
N ILE A 185 -7.45 22.56 5.28
CA ILE A 185 -8.23 21.60 6.06
C ILE A 185 -7.37 20.35 6.23
N VAL A 186 -6.99 20.06 7.47
CA VAL A 186 -5.94 19.12 7.81
C VAL A 186 -6.52 18.02 8.71
N PRO A 187 -6.45 16.74 8.29
CA PRO A 187 -6.86 15.64 9.14
C PRO A 187 -5.94 15.47 10.36
N THR A 188 -6.53 14.98 11.44
CA THR A 188 -5.81 14.52 12.63
C THR A 188 -6.14 13.06 12.92
N ILE A 189 -5.13 12.26 13.25
CA ILE A 189 -5.29 10.88 13.75
C ILE A 189 -4.72 10.82 15.15
N ASN A 190 -5.54 10.50 16.15
CA ASN A 190 -5.14 10.50 17.56
C ASN A 190 -4.45 11.81 17.96
N GLY A 191 -4.96 12.95 17.48
CA GLY A 191 -4.39 14.29 17.70
C GLY A 191 -3.11 14.62 16.93
N ARG A 192 -2.58 13.70 16.10
CA ARG A 192 -1.42 13.96 15.24
C ARG A 192 -1.87 14.47 13.88
N LEU A 193 -1.22 15.52 13.38
CA LEU A 193 -1.51 16.13 12.08
C LEU A 193 -1.03 15.27 10.92
N GLU A 194 -1.92 15.06 9.94
CA GLU A 194 -1.64 14.42 8.66
C GLU A 194 -1.60 15.46 7.53
N PRO A 195 -0.41 16.02 7.22
CA PRO A 195 -0.30 17.15 6.29
C PRO A 195 -0.43 16.73 4.82
N LEU A 196 -0.36 15.43 4.51
CA LEU A 196 -0.56 14.85 3.20
C LEU A 196 -1.73 13.88 3.34
N GLY A 197 -2.73 14.01 2.49
CA GLY A 197 -4.12 13.62 2.73
C GLY A 197 -4.99 14.79 3.20
N ALA A 198 -4.61 16.02 2.85
CA ALA A 198 -5.19 17.28 3.34
C ALA A 198 -5.51 18.24 2.20
N LEU A 199 -6.43 19.19 2.43
CA LEU A 199 -6.82 20.20 1.45
C LEU A 199 -6.05 21.51 1.67
N TYR A 200 -5.56 22.08 0.57
CA TYR A 200 -4.84 23.35 0.55
C TYR A 200 -5.40 24.29 -0.52
N SER A 201 -5.68 25.53 -0.16
CA SER A 201 -5.92 26.60 -1.13
C SER A 201 -4.59 27.12 -1.70
N THR A 202 -4.60 27.57 -2.96
CA THR A 202 -3.48 28.30 -3.58
C THR A 202 -3.10 29.57 -2.81
N ARG A 203 -3.98 30.12 -1.96
CA ARG A 203 -3.64 31.21 -1.03
C ARG A 203 -2.52 30.86 -0.04
N CYS A 204 -2.23 29.57 0.17
CA CYS A 204 -1.08 29.14 0.97
C CYS A 204 0.26 29.42 0.29
N LEU A 205 0.29 29.53 -1.05
CA LEU A 205 1.54 29.58 -1.82
C LEU A 205 2.47 30.74 -1.43
N PRO A 206 2.01 31.99 -1.26
CA PRO A 206 2.89 33.09 -0.81
C PRO A 206 3.51 32.84 0.57
N VAL A 207 2.76 32.21 1.49
CA VAL A 207 3.24 31.83 2.82
C VAL A 207 4.31 30.75 2.70
N ILE A 208 4.03 29.70 1.92
CA ILE A 208 4.96 28.60 1.66
C ILE A 208 6.28 29.12 1.07
N ILE A 209 6.23 29.99 0.05
CA ILE A 209 7.43 30.60 -0.55
C ILE A 209 8.24 31.38 0.49
N LYS A 210 7.58 32.13 1.38
CA LYS A 210 8.25 32.86 2.45
C LYS A 210 8.91 31.93 3.47
N LEU A 211 8.27 30.81 3.81
CA LEU A 211 8.82 29.78 4.69
C LEU A 211 10.04 29.09 4.07
N LEU A 212 9.94 28.69 2.80
CA LEU A 212 11.04 28.07 2.05
C LEU A 212 12.27 28.99 1.99
N ARG A 213 12.08 30.30 1.75
CA ARG A 213 13.17 31.30 1.78
C ARG A 213 13.86 31.43 3.14
N LYS A 214 13.17 31.06 4.23
CA LYS A 214 13.73 31.02 5.59
C LYS A 214 14.38 29.67 5.93
N GLY A 215 14.43 28.73 4.99
CA GLY A 215 14.99 27.40 5.20
C GLY A 215 14.03 26.41 5.88
N GLU A 216 12.75 26.75 6.06
CA GLU A 216 11.77 25.79 6.55
C GLU A 216 11.46 24.74 5.47
N ARG A 217 11.23 23.49 5.90
CA ARG A 217 11.01 22.33 5.01
C ARG A 217 9.82 21.48 5.43
N ARG A 218 9.23 21.73 6.61
CA ARG A 218 8.12 20.98 7.21
C ARG A 218 6.79 21.61 6.81
N LEU A 219 5.85 20.78 6.36
CA LEU A 219 4.48 21.21 6.01
C LEU A 219 3.73 21.87 7.17
N ARG A 220 3.97 21.40 8.40
CA ARG A 220 3.26 21.89 9.59
C ARG A 220 3.47 23.37 9.88
N ALA A 221 4.56 23.97 9.39
CA ALA A 221 4.83 25.40 9.56
C ALA A 221 3.85 26.31 8.82
N ILE A 222 3.07 25.76 7.87
CA ILE A 222 2.02 26.51 7.17
C ILE A 222 0.92 26.94 8.16
N TYR A 223 0.59 26.09 9.13
CA TYR A 223 -0.61 26.25 9.96
C TYR A 223 -0.50 27.39 10.99
N ASP A 224 0.71 27.86 11.26
CA ASP A 224 0.95 29.06 12.10
C ASP A 224 0.68 30.37 11.35
N HIS A 225 0.48 30.30 10.03
CA HIS A 225 0.45 31.44 9.13
C HIS A 225 -0.75 31.45 8.17
N CYS A 226 -1.48 30.34 8.11
CA CYS A 226 -2.66 30.14 7.30
C CYS A 226 -3.81 29.71 8.23
N GLU A 227 -5.00 30.22 7.96
CA GLU A 227 -6.16 29.78 8.74
C GLU A 227 -6.46 28.30 8.43
N THR A 228 -6.38 27.48 9.47
CA THR A 228 -6.35 26.03 9.34
C THR A 228 -7.47 25.40 10.16
N GLU A 229 -8.28 24.58 9.50
CA GLU A 229 -9.26 23.74 10.16
C GLU A 229 -8.71 22.32 10.32
N TYR A 230 -9.03 21.70 11.46
CA TYR A 230 -8.64 20.34 11.78
C TYR A 230 -9.84 19.41 11.81
N VAL A 231 -9.71 18.23 11.21
CA VAL A 231 -10.77 17.21 11.14
C VAL A 231 -10.25 15.92 11.75
N ASP A 232 -10.90 15.42 12.79
CA ASP A 232 -10.55 14.11 13.37
C ASP A 232 -11.00 12.99 12.43
N VAL A 233 -10.03 12.16 12.02
CA VAL A 233 -10.21 11.02 11.13
C VAL A 233 -9.58 9.76 11.72
N THR A 234 -9.52 9.69 13.04
CA THR A 234 -8.95 8.54 13.76
C THR A 234 -9.63 7.23 13.38
N ASP A 235 -10.93 7.24 13.07
CA ASP A 235 -11.69 6.11 12.55
C ASP A 235 -11.24 5.65 11.14
N LYS A 236 -10.49 6.49 10.42
CA LYS A 236 -9.94 6.24 9.08
C LYS A 236 -8.43 6.02 9.10
N ALA A 237 -7.81 5.78 10.25
CA ALA A 237 -6.35 5.69 10.39
C ALA A 237 -5.68 4.70 9.44
N TYR A 238 -6.39 3.62 9.08
CA TYR A 238 -5.95 2.64 8.10
C TYR A 238 -5.61 3.25 6.73
N ALA A 239 -6.44 4.16 6.23
CA ALA A 239 -6.24 4.80 4.93
C ALA A 239 -4.95 5.66 4.91
N TYR A 240 -4.49 6.09 6.08
CA TYR A 240 -3.32 6.95 6.25
C TYR A 240 -2.02 6.19 6.59
N LYS A 241 -2.01 4.85 6.56
CA LYS A 241 -0.77 4.09 6.78
C LYS A 241 0.27 4.45 5.72
N ASN A 242 1.38 5.02 6.17
CA ASN A 242 2.50 5.47 5.35
C ASN A 242 3.58 4.40 5.20
N ILE A 243 4.18 4.30 4.00
CA ILE A 243 5.34 3.46 3.74
C ILE A 243 6.64 4.26 3.92
N ASN A 244 7.46 3.96 4.92
CA ASN A 244 8.77 4.57 5.14
C ASN A 244 9.94 3.59 5.00
N THR A 245 9.70 2.30 5.23
CA THR A 245 10.70 1.23 5.10
C THR A 245 10.21 0.13 4.17
N TYR A 246 11.15 -0.65 3.62
CA TYR A 246 10.78 -1.73 2.70
C TYR A 246 10.03 -2.87 3.41
N ASN A 247 10.23 -3.03 4.72
CA ASN A 247 9.46 -3.94 5.55
C ASN A 247 8.00 -3.48 5.71
N GLU A 248 7.79 -2.19 5.99
CA GLU A 248 6.45 -1.59 6.06
C GLU A 248 5.73 -1.70 4.70
N TYR A 249 6.43 -1.47 3.58
CA TYR A 249 5.88 -1.69 2.25
C TYR A 249 5.32 -3.11 2.07
N LYS A 250 6.08 -4.12 2.48
CA LYS A 250 5.64 -5.53 2.40
C LYS A 250 4.48 -5.84 3.34
N ALA A 251 4.51 -5.32 4.56
CA ALA A 251 3.43 -5.47 5.52
C ALA A 251 2.14 -4.83 5.01
N ILE A 252 2.21 -3.60 4.51
CA ILE A 252 1.06 -2.89 3.93
C ILE A 252 0.54 -3.60 2.68
N ARG A 253 1.42 -4.16 1.84
CA ARG A 253 1.00 -4.98 0.69
C ARG A 253 0.28 -6.25 1.13
N ALA A 254 0.80 -6.93 2.14
CA ALA A 254 0.17 -8.11 2.74
C ALA A 254 -1.19 -7.80 3.36
N LEU A 255 -1.29 -6.69 4.10
CA LEU A 255 -2.51 -6.17 4.69
C LEU A 255 -3.55 -5.85 3.61
N PHE A 256 -3.13 -5.18 2.53
CA PHE A 256 -4.00 -4.91 1.39
C PHE A 256 -4.55 -6.21 0.78
N TYR A 257 -3.70 -7.20 0.49
CA TYR A 257 -4.17 -8.47 -0.05
C TYR A 257 -5.09 -9.25 0.88
N ASN A 258 -4.91 -9.14 2.20
CA ASN A 258 -5.83 -9.74 3.15
C ASN A 258 -7.16 -8.99 3.24
N SER A 259 -7.15 -7.66 3.11
CA SER A 259 -8.38 -6.85 3.11
C SER A 259 -9.31 -7.13 1.92
N THR A 260 -8.78 -7.66 0.81
CA THR A 260 -9.58 -8.04 -0.37
C THR A 260 -10.14 -9.46 -0.29
N ARG A 261 -9.81 -10.21 0.75
CA ARG A 261 -10.26 -11.59 0.96
C ARG A 261 -11.41 -11.65 1.95
N LYS A 262 -12.18 -12.74 1.89
CA LYS A 262 -13.21 -13.03 2.91
C LYS A 262 -12.62 -13.24 4.31
N LYS A 263 -11.37 -13.71 4.39
CA LYS A 263 -10.60 -13.80 5.62
C LYS A 263 -9.10 -13.71 5.34
N PRO A 264 -8.30 -13.26 6.31
CA PRO A 264 -6.86 -13.22 6.18
C PRO A 264 -6.25 -14.61 6.02
N VAL A 265 -5.22 -14.68 5.17
CA VAL A 265 -4.42 -15.90 4.99
C VAL A 265 -2.93 -15.61 5.13
N ILE A 266 -2.15 -16.64 5.46
CA ILE A 266 -0.69 -16.60 5.44
C ILE A 266 -0.15 -17.90 4.87
N SER A 267 0.69 -17.81 3.85
CA SER A 267 1.36 -18.98 3.27
C SER A 267 2.66 -19.27 3.98
N VAL A 268 2.87 -20.52 4.38
CA VAL A 268 4.13 -21.04 4.95
C VAL A 268 4.78 -21.96 3.94
N VAL A 269 5.93 -21.54 3.40
CA VAL A 269 6.65 -22.21 2.31
C VAL A 269 8.07 -22.56 2.72
N ALA A 270 8.70 -23.48 1.98
CA ALA A 270 10.12 -23.79 2.15
C ALA A 270 10.62 -24.62 0.97
N LYS A 271 11.89 -24.43 0.61
CA LYS A 271 12.57 -25.06 -0.53
C LYS A 271 12.51 -26.58 -0.55
N GLN A 272 12.73 -27.22 0.59
CA GLN A 272 12.81 -28.68 0.71
C GLN A 272 11.72 -29.23 1.63
N SER A 273 11.46 -30.53 1.52
CA SER A 273 10.65 -31.25 2.52
C SER A 273 11.44 -31.40 3.82
N LYS A 274 10.75 -31.55 4.96
CA LYS A 274 11.35 -31.73 6.29
C LYS A 274 12.21 -30.56 6.80
N THR A 275 11.97 -29.36 6.28
CA THR A 275 12.60 -28.09 6.67
C THR A 275 11.95 -27.42 7.89
N GLY A 276 10.88 -28.00 8.44
CA GLY A 276 10.18 -27.43 9.60
C GLY A 276 8.90 -26.65 9.30
N LYS A 277 8.43 -26.59 8.04
CA LYS A 277 7.14 -25.91 7.69
C LYS A 277 5.98 -26.27 8.60
N THR A 278 5.80 -27.56 8.86
CA THR A 278 4.69 -28.04 9.70
C THR A 278 4.88 -27.61 11.14
N GLU A 279 6.11 -27.61 11.65
CA GLU A 279 6.43 -27.11 12.99
C GLU A 279 6.19 -25.60 13.12
N VAL A 280 6.59 -24.81 12.12
CA VAL A 280 6.32 -23.38 12.07
C VAL A 280 4.81 -23.13 12.00
N SER A 281 4.09 -23.87 11.15
CA SER A 281 2.65 -23.72 11.00
C SER A 281 1.89 -24.08 12.29
N THR A 282 2.24 -25.18 12.95
CA THR A 282 1.58 -25.60 14.20
C THR A 282 1.87 -24.63 15.35
N ARG A 283 3.12 -24.16 15.48
CA ARG A 283 3.45 -23.14 16.50
C ARG A 283 2.80 -21.79 16.22
N LEU A 284 2.69 -21.41 14.95
CA LEU A 284 1.99 -20.18 14.57
C LEU A 284 0.48 -20.29 14.88
N ILE A 285 -0.13 -21.44 14.62
CA ILE A 285 -1.53 -21.71 14.99
C ILE A 285 -1.71 -21.57 16.51
N ASP A 286 -0.87 -22.23 17.31
CA ASP A 286 -0.92 -22.13 18.79
C ASP A 286 -0.75 -20.68 19.27
N ALA A 287 0.23 -19.95 18.71
CA ALA A 287 0.47 -18.55 19.06
C ALA A 287 -0.72 -17.64 18.71
N LEU A 288 -1.35 -17.84 17.56
CA LEU A 288 -2.54 -17.07 17.15
C LEU A 288 -3.78 -17.44 17.97
N GLN A 289 -3.95 -18.71 18.34
CA GLN A 289 -5.02 -19.15 19.24
C GLN A 289 -4.87 -18.54 20.64
N LYS A 290 -3.64 -18.44 21.16
CA LYS A 290 -3.35 -17.73 22.43
C LYS A 290 -3.69 -16.24 22.36
N LEU A 291 -3.70 -15.64 21.17
CA LEU A 291 -4.15 -14.27 20.93
C LEU A 291 -5.69 -14.16 20.76
N GLY A 292 -6.41 -15.27 20.79
CA GLY A 292 -7.88 -15.33 20.78
C GLY A 292 -8.51 -15.55 19.41
N TYR A 293 -7.74 -15.95 18.39
CA TYR A 293 -8.26 -16.18 17.04
C TYR A 293 -8.57 -17.65 16.77
N GLU A 294 -9.64 -17.91 16.02
CA GLU A 294 -9.92 -19.20 15.41
C GLU A 294 -9.05 -19.37 14.17
N VAL A 295 -8.22 -20.41 14.13
CA VAL A 295 -7.22 -20.58 13.07
C VAL A 295 -7.45 -21.88 12.31
N GLY A 296 -7.64 -21.75 11.00
CA GLY A 296 -7.71 -22.86 10.07
C GLY A 296 -6.34 -23.23 9.51
N TYR A 297 -6.19 -24.50 9.13
CA TYR A 297 -4.99 -25.01 8.50
C TYR A 297 -5.35 -25.70 7.19
N VAL A 298 -4.73 -25.28 6.09
CA VAL A 298 -4.94 -25.87 4.78
C VAL A 298 -3.58 -26.30 4.22
N LYS A 299 -3.48 -27.55 3.77
CA LYS A 299 -2.25 -28.11 3.22
C LYS A 299 -2.49 -28.73 1.86
N SER A 300 -1.54 -28.54 0.95
CA SER A 300 -1.48 -29.36 -0.28
C SER A 300 -0.82 -30.71 -0.02
N ASP A 301 -1.50 -31.81 -0.34
CA ASP A 301 -0.88 -33.12 -0.52
C ASP A 301 -0.81 -33.49 -2.01
N GLY A 302 0.35 -33.98 -2.44
CA GLY A 302 0.62 -34.35 -3.84
C GLY A 302 0.36 -35.83 -4.15
N HIS A 303 0.10 -36.66 -3.15
CA HIS A 303 0.04 -38.13 -3.31
C HIS A 303 -1.36 -38.72 -3.07
N GLY A 304 -2.40 -37.88 -2.99
CA GLY A 304 -3.73 -38.28 -2.54
C GLY A 304 -3.78 -38.42 -1.03
N PHE A 305 -4.96 -38.22 -0.43
CA PHE A 305 -5.15 -38.33 1.02
C PHE A 305 -6.38 -39.18 1.34
N THR A 306 -6.40 -39.78 2.53
CA THR A 306 -7.59 -40.45 3.08
C THR A 306 -7.79 -39.90 4.48
N MET A 307 -8.94 -39.27 4.74
CA MET A 307 -9.30 -38.77 6.07
C MET A 307 -10.05 -39.80 6.92
N ASP A 308 -10.63 -40.82 6.29
CA ASP A 308 -11.48 -41.80 6.96
C ASP A 308 -10.71 -43.06 7.35
N THR A 309 -11.19 -43.77 8.37
CA THR A 309 -10.63 -45.05 8.79
C THR A 309 -11.18 -46.17 7.92
N GLU A 310 -10.30 -47.05 7.45
CA GLU A 310 -10.71 -48.19 6.62
C GLU A 310 -11.76 -49.06 7.35
N GLY A 311 -12.86 -49.37 6.64
CA GLY A 311 -13.93 -50.23 7.15
C GLY A 311 -15.10 -49.52 7.86
N THR A 312 -15.02 -48.21 8.11
CA THR A 312 -16.16 -47.41 8.62
C THR A 312 -17.27 -47.28 7.57
N ASP A 313 -18.47 -46.90 7.99
CA ASP A 313 -19.62 -46.77 7.08
C ASP A 313 -19.42 -45.67 6.03
N THR A 314 -18.80 -44.56 6.43
CA THR A 314 -18.44 -43.45 5.54
C THR A 314 -17.33 -43.86 4.56
N TRP A 315 -16.35 -44.67 4.98
CA TRP A 315 -15.35 -45.23 4.07
C TRP A 315 -15.97 -46.20 3.05
N LYS A 316 -16.91 -47.04 3.47
CA LYS A 316 -17.61 -47.95 2.56
C LYS A 316 -18.44 -47.18 1.53
N ALA A 317 -19.14 -46.12 1.95
CA ALA A 317 -19.89 -45.23 1.06
C ALA A 317 -18.97 -44.53 0.05
N ASP A 318 -17.79 -44.08 0.50
CA ASP A 318 -16.75 -43.51 -0.35
C ASP A 318 -16.28 -44.50 -1.43
N LYS A 319 -15.90 -45.72 -1.02
CA LYS A 319 -15.47 -46.79 -1.93
C LYS A 319 -16.57 -47.28 -2.87
N ALA A 320 -17.83 -47.13 -2.50
CA ALA A 320 -18.96 -47.41 -3.38
C ALA A 320 -19.13 -46.37 -4.51
N GLY A 321 -18.36 -45.27 -4.49
CA GLY A 321 -18.35 -44.25 -5.53
C GLY A 321 -19.20 -43.01 -5.20
N ALA A 322 -19.51 -42.77 -3.93
CA ALA A 322 -20.13 -41.51 -3.52
C ALA A 322 -19.25 -40.31 -3.92
N LYS A 323 -19.83 -39.32 -4.58
CA LYS A 323 -19.08 -38.09 -4.96
C LYS A 323 -18.69 -37.23 -3.77
N ALA A 324 -19.44 -37.33 -2.68
CA ALA A 324 -19.12 -36.73 -1.40
C ALA A 324 -19.73 -37.58 -0.28
N VAL A 325 -19.05 -37.59 0.87
CA VAL A 325 -19.47 -38.28 2.09
C VAL A 325 -19.33 -37.29 3.25
N ALA A 326 -20.32 -37.26 4.13
CA ALA A 326 -20.31 -36.43 5.34
C ALA A 326 -20.59 -37.28 6.57
N ILE A 327 -19.90 -36.98 7.67
CA ILE A 327 -20.13 -37.54 9.00
C ILE A 327 -20.28 -36.39 10.00
N ALA A 328 -21.21 -36.51 10.93
CA ALA A 328 -21.42 -35.55 12.00
C ALA A 328 -21.53 -36.28 13.34
N GLY A 329 -20.89 -35.72 14.36
CA GLY A 329 -20.93 -36.17 15.74
C GLY A 329 -21.09 -34.99 16.71
N PRO A 330 -21.10 -35.23 18.03
CA PRO A 330 -21.36 -34.20 19.03
C PRO A 330 -20.34 -33.05 19.02
N GLU A 331 -19.08 -33.34 18.70
CA GLU A 331 -17.96 -32.39 18.77
C GLU A 331 -17.54 -31.85 17.39
N GLY A 332 -18.28 -32.18 16.32
CA GLY A 332 -17.96 -31.68 14.98
C GLY A 332 -18.41 -32.57 13.84
N TYR A 333 -17.97 -32.22 12.64
CA TYR A 333 -18.30 -32.93 11.42
C TYR A 333 -17.10 -32.95 10.46
N ALA A 334 -17.12 -33.89 9.52
CA ALA A 334 -16.16 -33.95 8.42
C ALA A 334 -16.91 -34.17 7.11
N ILE A 335 -16.40 -33.55 6.03
CA ILE A 335 -16.91 -33.71 4.67
C ILE A 335 -15.72 -34.11 3.79
N LEU A 336 -15.83 -35.27 3.15
CA LEU A 336 -14.93 -35.69 2.08
C LEU A 336 -15.64 -35.46 0.75
N SER A 337 -15.05 -34.65 -0.13
CA SER A 337 -15.60 -34.33 -1.45
C SER A 337 -14.59 -34.67 -2.55
N HIS A 338 -15.03 -35.43 -3.54
CA HIS A 338 -14.23 -35.76 -4.72
C HIS A 338 -14.50 -34.77 -5.84
N THR A 339 -13.51 -33.93 -6.11
CA THR A 339 -13.54 -33.00 -7.24
C THR A 339 -12.79 -33.61 -8.42
N GLY A 340 -13.33 -33.45 -9.64
CA GLY A 340 -12.65 -33.92 -10.86
C GLY A 340 -11.39 -33.13 -11.22
N GLN A 341 -11.10 -32.05 -10.48
CA GLN A 341 -9.94 -31.19 -10.63
C GLN A 341 -9.37 -30.86 -9.24
N LYS A 342 -8.08 -30.52 -9.19
CA LYS A 342 -7.41 -30.09 -7.96
C LYS A 342 -8.05 -28.81 -7.45
N THR A 343 -8.65 -28.84 -6.26
CA THR A 343 -9.20 -27.66 -5.60
C THR A 343 -8.08 -26.70 -5.21
N ASP A 344 -8.30 -25.42 -5.46
CA ASP A 344 -7.39 -24.36 -5.05
C ASP A 344 -7.41 -24.17 -3.52
N LEU A 345 -6.23 -24.01 -2.90
CA LEU A 345 -6.09 -23.92 -1.44
C LEU A 345 -6.80 -22.68 -0.90
N MET A 346 -6.83 -21.58 -1.65
CA MET A 346 -7.55 -20.36 -1.24
C MET A 346 -9.05 -20.61 -1.15
N THR A 347 -9.61 -21.39 -2.09
CA THR A 347 -11.04 -21.75 -2.05
C THR A 347 -11.38 -22.53 -0.78
N LEU A 348 -10.51 -23.46 -0.37
CA LEU A 348 -10.69 -24.19 0.88
C LEU A 348 -10.56 -23.27 2.10
N ALA A 349 -9.55 -22.40 2.12
CA ALA A 349 -9.35 -21.43 3.19
C ALA A 349 -10.58 -20.54 3.40
N GLU A 350 -11.18 -20.02 2.32
CA GLU A 350 -12.40 -19.22 2.37
C GLU A 350 -13.60 -19.95 2.97
N GLN A 351 -13.68 -21.27 2.85
CA GLN A 351 -14.80 -22.07 3.33
C GLN A 351 -14.70 -22.48 4.80
N LEU A 352 -13.51 -22.43 5.41
CA LEU A 352 -13.32 -22.81 6.81
C LEU A 352 -14.05 -21.86 7.78
N PRO A 353 -14.74 -22.33 8.83
CA PRO A 353 -15.37 -21.46 9.82
C PRO A 353 -14.33 -20.96 10.84
N VAL A 354 -13.45 -20.05 10.42
CA VAL A 354 -12.31 -19.55 11.21
C VAL A 354 -12.00 -18.09 10.85
N ASP A 355 -11.29 -17.39 11.74
CA ASP A 355 -10.85 -16.01 11.54
C ASP A 355 -9.66 -15.91 10.58
N ILE A 356 -8.67 -16.81 10.71
CA ILE A 356 -7.40 -16.77 9.97
C ILE A 356 -7.12 -18.15 9.37
N ALA A 357 -6.57 -18.23 8.15
CA ALA A 357 -6.11 -19.49 7.57
C ALA A 357 -4.60 -19.52 7.32
N VAL A 358 -3.93 -20.56 7.83
CA VAL A 358 -2.51 -20.86 7.55
C VAL A 358 -2.44 -21.87 6.41
N LEU A 359 -1.75 -21.53 5.34
CA LEU A 359 -1.60 -22.36 4.14
C LEU A 359 -0.20 -22.96 4.09
N GLU A 360 -0.07 -24.28 4.23
CA GLU A 360 1.20 -24.98 4.00
C GLU A 360 1.29 -25.45 2.54
N THR A 361 2.24 -24.89 1.78
CA THR A 361 2.40 -25.20 0.34
C THR A 361 3.79 -25.73 0.00
N ARG A 362 3.87 -26.62 -1.00
CA ARG A 362 5.15 -27.07 -1.60
C ARG A 362 5.58 -26.22 -2.81
N SER A 363 4.65 -25.48 -3.42
CA SER A 363 4.89 -24.50 -4.49
C SER A 363 5.09 -23.09 -3.93
N ARG A 364 5.37 -22.09 -4.79
CA ARG A 364 5.21 -20.68 -4.42
C ARG A 364 3.78 -20.48 -3.91
N GLY A 365 3.64 -20.06 -2.65
CA GLY A 365 2.36 -19.84 -1.99
C GLY A 365 1.65 -18.58 -2.52
N VAL A 366 0.52 -18.24 -1.91
CA VAL A 366 -0.19 -16.99 -2.18
C VAL A 366 0.24 -15.94 -1.15
N GLU A 367 0.53 -14.72 -1.58
CA GLU A 367 0.92 -13.64 -0.66
C GLU A 367 -0.15 -13.37 0.41
N PRO A 368 0.21 -13.08 1.68
CA PRO A 368 1.57 -13.00 2.19
C PRO A 368 2.28 -14.34 2.38
N ILE A 369 3.60 -14.34 2.24
CA ILE A 369 4.45 -15.54 2.30
C ILE A 369 5.47 -15.43 3.44
N ILE A 370 5.49 -16.44 4.29
CA ILE A 370 6.55 -16.74 5.25
C ILE A 370 7.36 -17.90 4.68
N GLU A 371 8.67 -17.70 4.53
CA GLU A 371 9.56 -18.79 4.12
C GLU A 371 10.31 -19.38 5.31
N VAL A 372 10.31 -20.70 5.41
CA VAL A 372 11.00 -21.44 6.46
C VAL A 372 12.35 -21.93 5.93
N VAL A 373 13.40 -21.61 6.66
CA VAL A 373 14.78 -22.01 6.37
C VAL A 373 15.38 -22.73 7.57
N THR A 374 16.42 -23.52 7.36
CA THR A 374 17.05 -24.28 8.46
C THR A 374 17.87 -23.36 9.37
N ASP A 375 18.70 -22.49 8.77
CA ASP A 375 19.66 -21.64 9.47
C ASP A 375 19.38 -20.17 9.16
N TYR A 376 19.93 -19.26 9.97
CA TYR A 376 19.77 -17.82 9.76
C TYR A 376 20.18 -17.42 8.33
N PRO A 377 19.31 -16.71 7.57
CA PRO A 377 19.63 -16.33 6.20
C PRO A 377 20.70 -15.23 6.20
N ALA A 378 21.97 -15.59 5.92
CA ALA A 378 23.02 -14.61 5.65
C ALA A 378 22.74 -13.82 4.36
N ASP A 379 22.12 -14.49 3.39
CA ASP A 379 21.51 -13.93 2.18
C ASP A 379 20.15 -14.62 1.93
N PHE A 380 19.33 -14.03 1.06
CA PHE A 380 18.05 -14.62 0.64
C PHE A 380 18.13 -15.32 -0.72
N GLU A 381 19.31 -15.52 -1.30
CA GLU A 381 19.44 -16.21 -2.59
C GLU A 381 18.98 -17.67 -2.50
N ASN A 382 19.05 -18.23 -1.29
CA ASN A 382 18.61 -19.58 -1.01
C ASN A 382 17.09 -19.73 -0.85
N CYS A 383 16.34 -18.62 -0.75
CA CYS A 383 14.88 -18.64 -0.69
C CYS A 383 14.27 -18.98 -2.05
N ILE A 384 13.17 -19.75 -2.07
CA ILE A 384 12.42 -20.04 -3.30
C ILE A 384 11.48 -18.90 -3.70
N THR A 385 11.10 -18.10 -2.71
CA THR A 385 10.29 -16.91 -2.89
C THR A 385 11.21 -15.74 -3.23
N PRO A 386 10.96 -15.02 -4.35
CA PRO A 386 11.69 -13.79 -4.62
C PRO A 386 11.60 -12.84 -3.43
N VAL A 387 12.71 -12.19 -3.07
CA VAL A 387 12.80 -11.29 -1.91
C VAL A 387 11.68 -10.25 -1.92
N ASP A 388 11.33 -9.71 -3.08
CA ASP A 388 10.30 -8.68 -3.22
C ASP A 388 8.89 -9.18 -2.86
N ASN A 389 8.65 -10.50 -2.92
CA ASN A 389 7.39 -11.17 -2.61
C ASN A 389 7.37 -11.81 -1.21
N LEU A 390 8.51 -11.79 -0.52
CA LEU A 390 8.68 -12.45 0.77
C LEU A 390 8.38 -11.47 1.92
N LEU A 391 7.37 -11.79 2.73
CA LEU A 391 6.98 -10.98 3.89
C LEU A 391 7.99 -11.17 5.03
N SER A 392 8.24 -12.43 5.39
CA SER A 392 9.18 -12.77 6.46
C SER A 392 9.85 -14.13 6.25
N VAL A 393 10.94 -14.36 6.99
CA VAL A 393 11.63 -15.65 7.09
C VAL A 393 11.59 -16.16 8.51
N VAL A 394 11.36 -17.45 8.68
CA VAL A 394 11.52 -18.16 9.96
C VAL A 394 12.66 -19.16 9.84
N TYR A 395 13.67 -19.08 10.71
CA TYR A 395 14.76 -20.06 10.74
C TYR A 395 14.65 -21.02 11.94
N MET A 396 14.98 -22.29 11.71
CA MET A 396 14.77 -23.37 12.69
C MET A 396 15.87 -23.43 13.77
N ASN A 397 17.14 -23.34 13.37
CA ASN A 397 18.29 -23.47 14.26
C ASN A 397 18.67 -22.10 14.85
N GLY A 398 18.08 -21.77 15.99
CA GLY A 398 18.66 -20.75 16.87
C GLY A 398 19.79 -21.39 17.67
N ASN A 399 21.05 -21.10 17.35
CA ASN A 399 22.08 -21.28 18.36
C ASN A 399 21.70 -20.36 19.53
N SER A 400 21.47 -20.95 20.71
CA SER A 400 21.28 -20.26 21.98
C SER A 400 22.47 -19.37 22.39
N ASP A 401 23.54 -19.36 21.58
CA ASP A 401 24.80 -18.63 21.79
C ASP A 401 25.01 -17.50 20.76
N THR A 402 23.95 -16.83 20.31
CA THR A 402 24.10 -15.53 19.63
C THR A 402 24.02 -14.39 20.64
N GLU A 403 25.03 -14.31 21.50
CA GLU A 403 25.57 -12.99 21.85
C GLU A 403 26.07 -12.32 20.55
N TYR A 404 26.03 -10.99 20.50
CA TYR A 404 26.37 -10.08 19.38
C TYR A 404 25.23 -9.85 18.36
N LEU A 405 24.60 -8.67 18.31
CA LEU A 405 25.22 -7.33 18.15
C LEU A 405 24.50 -6.27 19.01
N LYS A 406 25.11 -5.88 20.13
CA LYS A 406 25.02 -4.49 20.60
C LYS A 406 25.91 -3.67 19.66
N VAL A 407 25.31 -2.99 18.69
CA VAL A 407 25.95 -1.86 18.02
C VAL A 407 25.36 -0.60 18.63
N ASP A 408 26.27 0.15 19.25
CA ASP A 408 26.17 1.44 19.92
C ASP A 408 24.94 2.30 19.55
N ASN A 409 23.99 2.36 20.49
CA ASN A 409 23.06 3.49 20.64
C ASN A 409 23.75 4.62 21.42
N GLU A 410 24.93 5.06 20.98
CA GLU A 410 25.54 6.31 21.44
C GLU A 410 25.71 7.25 20.26
N SER A 411 24.62 7.94 19.90
CA SER A 411 24.64 9.34 19.42
C SER A 411 23.27 9.84 18.92
N VAL A 412 22.21 9.76 19.74
CA VAL A 412 21.17 10.81 19.74
C VAL A 412 20.60 10.91 21.16
N ALA A 413 21.23 11.72 22.00
CA ALA A 413 20.67 12.10 23.28
C ALA A 413 19.56 13.15 23.10
N ALA A 414 18.49 12.95 23.88
CA ALA A 414 17.53 13.93 24.41
C ALA A 414 16.46 14.52 23.47
N SER A 415 15.25 13.97 23.53
CA SER A 415 14.10 14.66 24.17
C SER A 415 12.93 13.69 24.40
N GLU A 416 12.41 13.74 25.62
CA GLU A 416 11.41 12.84 26.21
C GLU A 416 9.98 13.18 25.77
N SER A 417 9.15 12.17 25.48
CA SER A 417 7.99 11.75 26.32
C SER A 417 6.96 10.88 25.58
N SER A 418 6.79 9.68 26.14
CA SER A 418 5.63 8.76 26.22
C SER A 418 4.94 8.18 24.96
N GLU A 419 4.87 6.84 25.00
CA GLU A 419 4.07 5.88 24.19
C GLU A 419 4.64 5.50 22.82
N ALA A 420 5.70 4.68 22.85
CA ALA A 420 6.20 3.93 21.70
C ALA A 420 6.05 2.42 21.97
N SER A 421 5.27 1.78 21.11
CA SER A 421 5.06 0.34 20.99
C SER A 421 6.38 -0.42 20.74
N SER A 422 6.37 -1.67 21.17
CA SER A 422 7.42 -2.69 21.07
C SER A 422 8.21 -2.72 19.75
N LYS A 423 9.38 -2.07 19.73
CA LYS A 423 10.41 -2.28 18.70
C LYS A 423 11.28 -3.49 19.09
N GLN A 424 10.84 -4.70 18.76
CA GLN A 424 11.69 -5.88 18.66
C GLN A 424 11.50 -6.52 17.28
N ASN A 425 12.00 -5.84 16.26
CA ASN A 425 12.18 -6.43 14.93
C ASN A 425 13.64 -6.85 14.82
N SER A 426 13.89 -8.16 14.91
CA SER A 426 15.17 -8.77 14.57
C SER A 426 15.50 -8.46 13.10
N GLN A 427 16.57 -7.68 12.92
CA GLN A 427 17.28 -7.28 11.70
C GLN A 427 16.56 -7.60 10.36
N ALA A 428 15.91 -6.59 9.77
CA ALA A 428 15.38 -6.71 8.43
C ALA A 428 16.52 -6.68 7.39
N VAL A 429 17.02 -7.84 6.97
CA VAL A 429 17.96 -7.94 5.84
C VAL A 429 17.15 -7.73 4.56
N ASN A 430 17.57 -6.80 3.68
CA ASN A 430 16.83 -6.43 2.46
C ASN A 430 15.32 -6.13 2.69
N GLY A 431 14.96 -5.61 3.87
CA GLY A 431 13.58 -5.30 4.24
C GLY A 431 12.65 -6.50 4.51
N VAL A 432 13.16 -7.73 4.54
CA VAL A 432 12.40 -8.92 4.98
C VAL A 432 12.50 -9.04 6.50
N ALA A 433 11.40 -9.24 7.23
CA ALA A 433 11.50 -9.53 8.67
C ALA A 433 12.03 -10.95 8.89
N VAL A 434 12.97 -11.15 9.81
CA VAL A 434 13.57 -12.46 10.10
C VAL A 434 13.30 -12.83 11.54
N TYR A 435 12.72 -14.01 11.78
CA TYR A 435 12.39 -14.52 13.10
C TYR A 435 13.04 -15.89 13.32
N SER A 436 13.47 -16.17 14.53
CA SER A 436 13.77 -17.55 14.92
C SER A 436 12.47 -18.30 15.20
N LEU A 437 12.51 -19.63 15.18
CA LEU A 437 11.38 -20.45 15.65
C LEU A 437 11.01 -20.16 17.12
N ALA A 438 11.96 -19.70 17.94
CA ALA A 438 11.70 -19.32 19.33
C ALA A 438 10.89 -18.01 19.43
N ASP A 439 10.97 -17.15 18.42
CA ASP A 439 10.28 -15.85 18.36
C ASP A 439 8.92 -15.92 17.65
N ILE A 440 8.37 -17.12 17.47
CA ILE A 440 7.11 -17.33 16.71
C ILE A 440 5.92 -16.57 17.31
N GLU A 441 5.89 -16.36 18.63
CA GLU A 441 4.85 -15.57 19.29
C GLU A 441 4.96 -14.08 18.95
N SER A 442 6.19 -13.57 18.78
CA SER A 442 6.43 -12.20 18.32
C SER A 442 6.01 -12.03 16.86
N LEU A 443 6.29 -13.02 16.01
CA LEU A 443 5.79 -13.05 14.64
C LEU A 443 4.26 -13.05 14.60
N ALA A 444 3.59 -13.88 15.41
CA ALA A 444 2.14 -13.93 15.48
C ALA A 444 1.52 -12.57 15.86
N LYS A 445 2.08 -11.90 16.88
CA LYS A 445 1.65 -10.55 17.30
C LYS A 445 1.83 -9.51 16.19
N TRP A 446 2.97 -9.57 15.49
CA TRP A 446 3.23 -8.66 14.38
C TRP A 446 2.27 -8.89 13.20
N LEU A 447 2.00 -10.15 12.84
CA LEU A 447 1.04 -10.49 11.78
C LEU A 447 -0.36 -9.97 12.10
N VAL A 448 -0.83 -10.15 13.35
CA VAL A 448 -2.13 -9.64 13.79
C VAL A 448 -2.20 -8.12 13.66
N THR A 449 -1.15 -7.41 14.10
CA THR A 449 -1.12 -5.94 14.16
C THR A 449 -0.94 -5.29 12.80
N GLU A 450 -0.14 -5.90 11.92
CA GLU A 450 0.32 -5.25 10.68
C GLU A 450 -0.16 -5.91 9.39
N VAL A 451 -0.69 -7.14 9.44
CA VAL A 451 -0.88 -7.96 8.22
C VAL A 451 -2.30 -8.54 8.08
N PHE A 452 -2.98 -8.89 9.17
CA PHE A 452 -4.28 -9.58 9.08
C PHE A 452 -5.47 -8.64 9.10
N PHE A 453 -5.49 -7.66 10.00
CA PHE A 453 -6.68 -6.86 10.26
C PHE A 453 -6.41 -5.37 10.10
N ASN A 454 -7.46 -4.66 9.71
CA ASN A 454 -7.53 -3.19 9.63
C ASN A 454 -7.80 -2.62 11.01
#